data_AF-A0A377BWD5-F1
#
_entry.id   AF-A0A377BWD5-F1
#
_cell.length_a   1.000
_cell.length_b   1.000
_cell.length_c   1.000
_cell.angle_alpha   90.00
_cell.angle_beta   90.00
_cell.angle_gamma   90.00
#
_symmetry.space_group_name_H-M   'P 1'
#
loop_
_entity.id
_entity.type
_entity.pdbx_description
1 polymer ?
#
loop_
_entity_poly.entity_id
_entity_poly.type
_entity_poly.pdbx_seq_one_letter_code
_entity_poly.pdbx_strand_id
1 'polypeptide(L)'
;MDGTLLDLAFDNYFWQKLVPETWGAKNGVTPQEAMEYMRQQYHDVQHTLNWYCLDYWSEQLGLDICAMTTEMGPRAVLREDTIPFLEALKASGKQRILLTMRIRTTWR
;
A
#
# COMPACT_ATOMS: atom_id res chain seq x y z
N MET A 1 -2.81 0.52 9.65
CA MET A 1 -2.07 1.78 9.85
C MET A 1 -2.68 2.82 8.92
N ASP A 2 -2.73 2.47 7.65
CA ASP A 2 -3.40 3.20 6.58
C ASP A 2 -4.91 3.28 6.86
N GLY A 3 -5.51 4.44 6.61
CA GLY A 3 -6.90 4.76 6.95
C GLY A 3 -7.17 4.97 8.45
N THR A 4 -6.20 4.66 9.34
CA THR A 4 -6.32 4.86 10.79
C THR A 4 -5.45 6.02 11.28
N LEU A 5 -4.14 5.94 11.05
CA LEU A 5 -3.15 6.97 11.41
C LEU A 5 -2.66 7.72 10.18
N LEU A 6 -2.58 7.03 9.04
CA LEU A 6 -2.27 7.63 7.76
C LEU A 6 -3.56 7.84 6.98
N ASP A 7 -3.59 8.85 6.11
CA ASP A 7 -4.63 8.93 5.10
C ASP A 7 -4.47 7.82 4.06
N LEU A 8 -5.47 7.68 3.17
CA LEU A 8 -5.48 6.67 2.12
C LEU A 8 -5.03 7.22 0.76
N ALA A 9 -4.57 8.48 0.69
CA ALA A 9 -4.26 9.12 -0.59
C ALA A 9 -3.08 8.43 -1.28
N PHE A 10 -2.07 8.04 -0.49
CA PHE A 10 -0.94 7.25 -0.96
C PHE A 10 -1.40 5.90 -1.55
N ASP A 11 -2.11 5.08 -0.77
CA ASP A 11 -2.50 3.73 -1.21
C ASP A 11 -3.40 3.76 -2.44
N ASN A 12 -4.36 4.70 -2.47
CA ASN A 12 -5.25 4.87 -3.61
C ASN A 12 -4.47 5.23 -4.88
N TYR A 13 -3.58 6.23 -4.80
CA TYR A 13 -2.76 6.60 -5.95
C TYR A 13 -1.85 5.45 -6.40
N PHE A 14 -1.19 4.79 -5.44
CA PHE A 14 -0.22 3.74 -5.72
C PHE A 14 -0.88 2.56 -6.45
N TRP A 15 -1.93 1.99 -5.86
CA TRP A 15 -2.57 0.78 -6.37
C TRP A 15 -3.57 1.03 -7.49
N GLN A 16 -4.28 2.17 -7.52
CA GLN A 16 -5.29 2.41 -8.55
C GLN A 16 -4.73 3.09 -9.79
N LYS A 17 -3.53 3.69 -9.71
CA LYS A 17 -2.95 4.44 -10.82
C LYS A 17 -1.52 4.02 -11.15
N LEU A 18 -0.58 4.21 -10.22
CA LEU A 18 0.84 4.02 -10.52
C LEU A 18 1.18 2.58 -10.92
N VAL A 19 0.69 1.60 -10.17
CA VAL A 19 0.94 0.17 -10.46
C VAL A 19 0.33 -0.25 -11.81
N PRO A 20 -0.97 0.02 -12.10
CA PRO A 20 -1.55 -0.25 -13.42
C PRO A 20 -0.81 0.43 -14.57
N GLU A 21 -0.45 1.71 -14.45
CA GLU A 21 0.28 2.45 -15.48
C GLU A 21 1.67 1.84 -15.74
N THR A 22 2.40 1.51 -14.68
CA THR A 22 3.74 0.93 -14.77
C THR A 22 3.69 -0.46 -15.39
N TRP A 23 2.74 -1.30 -14.97
CA TRP A 23 2.57 -2.63 -15.54
C TRP A 23 2.15 -2.57 -17.01
N GLY A 24 1.21 -1.68 -17.35
CA GLY A 24 0.74 -1.49 -18.72
C GLY A 24 1.86 -1.05 -19.66
N ALA A 25 2.65 -0.05 -19.25
CA ALA A 25 3.80 0.43 -20.01
C ALA A 25 4.85 -0.68 -20.23
N LYS A 26 5.14 -1.48 -19.21
CA LYS A 26 6.09 -2.60 -19.30
C LYS A 26 5.61 -3.68 -20.30
N ASN A 27 4.31 -3.97 -20.34
CA ASN A 27 3.74 -5.04 -21.16
C ASN A 27 3.26 -4.56 -22.55
N GLY A 28 3.34 -3.27 -22.84
CA GLY A 28 2.95 -2.70 -24.14
C GLY A 28 1.44 -2.74 -24.40
N VAL A 29 0.63 -2.77 -23.33
CA VAL A 29 -0.84 -2.78 -23.43
C VAL A 29 -1.41 -1.38 -23.23
N THR A 30 -2.65 -1.19 -23.66
CA THR A 30 -3.34 0.08 -23.46
C THR A 30 -3.65 0.31 -21.97
N PRO A 31 -3.83 1.59 -21.54
CA PRO A 31 -4.21 1.89 -20.15
C PRO A 31 -5.50 1.17 -19.72
N GLN A 32 -6.46 1.00 -20.62
CA GLN A 32 -7.70 0.31 -20.33
C GLN A 32 -7.49 -1.19 -20.08
N GLU A 33 -6.68 -1.85 -20.91
CA GLU A 33 -6.34 -3.28 -20.73
C GLU A 33 -5.57 -3.51 -19.44
N ALA A 34 -4.61 -2.63 -19.12
CA ALA A 34 -3.88 -2.68 -17.86
C ALA A 34 -4.82 -2.56 -16.66
N MET A 35 -5.76 -1.61 -16.72
CA MET A 35 -6.70 -1.37 -15.62
C MET A 35 -7.68 -2.53 -15.41
N GLU A 36 -8.17 -3.13 -16.50
CA GLU A 36 -9.02 -4.33 -16.40
C GLU A 36 -8.25 -5.54 -15.87
N TYR A 37 -7.01 -5.76 -16.34
CA TYR A 37 -6.15 -6.82 -15.81
C TYR A 37 -5.92 -6.65 -14.31
N MET A 38 -5.52 -5.45 -13.87
CA MET A 38 -5.28 -5.16 -12.46
C MET A 38 -6.55 -5.35 -11.62
N ARG A 39 -7.72 -4.93 -12.12
CA ARG A 39 -9.00 -5.13 -11.44
C ARG A 39 -9.29 -6.62 -11.17
N GLN A 40 -9.00 -7.50 -12.13
CA GLN A 40 -9.15 -8.95 -11.95
C GLN A 40 -8.15 -9.48 -10.93
N GLN A 41 -6.86 -9.12 -11.06
CA GLN A 41 -5.84 -9.55 -10.09
C GLN A 41 -6.20 -9.12 -8.66
N TYR A 42 -6.68 -7.89 -8.48
CA TYR A 42 -7.14 -7.42 -7.18
C TYR A 42 -8.35 -8.21 -6.67
N HIS A 43 -9.33 -8.45 -7.54
CA HIS A 43 -10.52 -9.21 -7.16
C HIS A 43 -10.19 -10.64 -6.70
N ASP A 44 -9.19 -11.28 -7.31
CA ASP A 44 -8.86 -12.69 -7.03
C ASP A 44 -8.18 -12.90 -5.68
N VAL A 45 -7.45 -11.90 -5.17
CA VAL A 45 -6.71 -12.02 -3.90
C VAL A 45 -7.20 -11.09 -2.79
N GLN A 46 -8.21 -10.26 -3.04
CA GLN A 46 -8.87 -9.51 -1.96
C GLN A 46 -9.33 -10.47 -0.85
N HIS A 47 -9.28 -10.01 0.39
CA HIS A 47 -9.58 -10.81 1.59
C HIS A 47 -8.60 -11.96 1.88
N THR A 48 -7.47 -12.05 1.20
CA THR A 48 -6.39 -13.01 1.53
C THR A 48 -5.19 -12.31 2.16
N LEU A 49 -4.24 -13.07 2.72
CA LEU A 49 -2.96 -12.50 3.18
C LEU A 49 -2.10 -11.97 2.02
N ASN A 50 -2.25 -12.54 0.82
CA ASN A 50 -1.51 -12.11 -0.36
C ASN A 50 -1.86 -10.68 -0.75
N TRP A 51 -3.09 -10.22 -0.47
CA TRP A 51 -3.50 -8.83 -0.66
C TRP A 51 -2.53 -7.82 -0.04
N TYR A 52 -1.99 -8.14 1.14
CA TYR A 52 -1.10 -7.26 1.92
C TYR A 52 0.39 -7.54 1.69
N CYS A 53 0.75 -8.44 0.78
CA CYS A 53 2.11 -8.93 0.59
C CYS A 53 2.76 -8.27 -0.64
N LEU A 54 3.76 -7.41 -0.43
CA LEU A 54 4.46 -6.75 -1.54
C LEU A 54 5.31 -7.72 -2.37
N ASP A 55 5.85 -8.76 -1.74
CA ASP A 55 6.61 -9.80 -2.44
C ASP A 55 5.71 -10.56 -3.41
N TYR A 56 4.50 -10.92 -2.98
CA TYR A 56 3.48 -11.53 -3.84
C TYR A 56 3.18 -10.65 -5.07
N TRP A 57 2.92 -9.36 -4.86
CA TRP A 57 2.63 -8.45 -5.97
C TRP A 57 3.83 -8.23 -6.89
N SER A 58 5.04 -8.24 -6.33
CA SER A 58 6.28 -8.12 -7.12
C SER A 58 6.45 -9.32 -8.05
N GLU A 59 6.20 -10.53 -7.54
CA GLU A 59 6.25 -11.77 -8.32
C GLU A 59 5.14 -11.82 -9.38
N GLN A 60 3.89 -11.54 -9.01
CA GLN A 60 2.75 -11.63 -9.95
C GLN A 60 2.85 -10.62 -11.10
N LEU A 61 3.30 -9.40 -10.81
CA LEU A 61 3.33 -8.31 -11.80
C LEU A 61 4.69 -8.19 -12.48
N GLY A 62 5.71 -8.88 -11.95
CA GLY A 62 7.11 -8.70 -12.35
C GLY A 62 7.60 -7.26 -12.15
N LEU A 63 7.08 -6.55 -11.17
CA LEU A 63 7.46 -5.18 -10.84
C LEU A 63 8.20 -5.17 -9.50
N ASP A 64 9.12 -4.23 -9.30
CA ASP A 64 9.71 -4.03 -7.98
C ASP A 64 8.79 -3.17 -7.11
N ILE A 65 7.71 -3.78 -6.63
CA ILE A 65 6.68 -3.09 -5.84
C ILE A 65 7.28 -2.53 -4.55
N CYS A 66 8.30 -3.19 -3.98
CA CYS A 66 9.01 -2.73 -2.80
C CYS A 66 9.78 -1.43 -3.05
N ALA A 67 10.56 -1.35 -4.13
CA ALA A 67 11.25 -0.13 -4.52
C ALA A 67 10.26 0.99 -4.86
N MET A 68 9.22 0.70 -5.65
CA MET A 68 8.19 1.67 -6.01
C MET A 68 7.48 2.24 -4.77
N THR A 69 7.12 1.39 -3.80
CA THR A 69 6.53 1.80 -2.52
C THR A 69 7.48 2.70 -1.74
N THR A 70 8.77 2.37 -1.74
CA THR A 70 9.80 3.14 -1.02
C THR A 70 9.99 4.53 -1.63
N GLU A 71 10.06 4.61 -2.96
CA GLU A 71 10.21 5.88 -3.69
C GLU A 71 9.00 6.80 -3.47
N MET A 72 7.80 6.24 -3.44
CA MET A 72 6.57 6.99 -3.20
C MET A 72 6.29 7.25 -1.72
N GLY A 73 7.05 6.66 -0.80
CA GLY A 73 6.88 6.76 0.65
C GLY A 73 6.73 8.20 1.21
N PRO A 74 7.44 9.22 0.70
CA PRO A 74 7.25 10.61 1.13
C PRO A 74 5.85 11.18 0.89
N ARG A 75 5.02 10.52 0.07
CA ARG A 75 3.61 10.90 -0.14
C ARG A 75 2.66 10.37 0.92
N ALA A 76 3.12 9.47 1.80
CA ALA A 76 2.32 8.98 2.91
C ALA A 76 2.21 10.07 3.99
N VAL A 77 0.99 10.53 4.25
CA VAL A 77 0.73 11.64 5.17
C VAL A 77 -0.09 11.16 6.36
N LEU A 78 0.29 11.67 7.54
CA LEU A 78 -0.48 11.46 8.77
C LEU A 78 -1.81 12.21 8.68
N ARG A 79 -2.88 11.61 9.19
CA ARG A 79 -4.12 12.35 9.39
C ARG A 79 -3.89 13.44 10.45
N GLU A 80 -4.56 14.58 10.28
CA GLU A 80 -4.42 15.75 11.16
C GLU A 80 -4.67 15.42 12.65
N ASP A 81 -5.60 14.50 12.91
CA ASP A 81 -5.99 14.05 14.24
C ASP A 81 -5.01 13.05 14.89
N THR A 82 -4.06 12.51 14.13
CA THR A 82 -3.16 11.43 14.60
C THR A 82 -2.25 11.88 15.72
N ILE A 83 -1.51 12.99 15.54
CA ILE A 83 -0.58 13.48 16.55
C ILE A 83 -1.32 13.92 17.83
N PRO A 84 -2.38 14.75 17.75
CA PRO A 84 -3.17 15.11 18.93
C PRO A 84 -3.71 13.89 19.69
N PHE A 85 -4.23 12.88 18.98
CA PHE A 85 -4.74 11.66 19.59
C PHE A 85 -3.66 10.87 20.33
N LEU A 86 -2.50 10.67 19.70
CA LEU A 86 -1.39 9.91 20.29
C LEU A 86 -0.78 10.61 21.51
N GLU A 87 -0.76 11.95 21.54
CA GLU A 87 -0.32 12.72 22.71
C GLU A 87 -1.35 12.66 23.85
N ALA A 88 -2.65 12.70 23.56
CA ALA A 88 -3.70 12.53 24.58
C ALA A 88 -3.64 11.14 25.26
N LEU A 89 -3.36 10.08 24.48
CA LEU A 89 -3.16 8.74 25.02
C LEU A 89 -1.92 8.66 25.93
N LYS A 90 -0.84 9.34 25.55
CA LYS A 90 0.38 9.42 26.37
C LYS A 90 0.13 10.16 27.68
N ALA A 91 -0.55 11.30 27.63
CA ALA A 91 -0.88 12.11 28.80
C ALA A 91 -1.79 11.37 29.79
N SER A 92 -2.63 10.46 29.31
CA SER A 92 -3.50 9.60 30.15
C SER A 92 -2.82 8.35 30.70
N GLY A 93 -1.49 8.22 30.56
CA GLY A 93 -0.71 7.10 31.10
C GLY A 93 -0.97 5.77 30.39
N LYS A 94 -1.51 5.79 29.17
CA LYS A 94 -1.80 4.57 28.40
C LYS A 94 -0.57 4.10 27.61
N GLN A 95 -0.32 2.79 27.63
CA GLN A 95 0.65 2.17 26.75
C GLN A 95 0.12 2.15 25.30
N ARG A 96 0.99 2.49 24.33
CA ARG A 96 0.67 2.54 22.90
C ARG A 96 1.44 1.43 22.19
N ILE A 97 0.74 0.56 21.46
CA ILE A 97 1.31 -0.54 20.67
C ILE A 97 0.81 -0.37 19.24
N LEU A 98 1.70 -0.41 18.25
CA LEU A 98 1.32 -0.42 16.83
C LEU A 98 1.19 -1.87 16.36
N LEU A 99 -0.02 -2.27 16.00
CA LEU A 99 -0.31 -3.55 15.35
C LEU A 99 -0.69 -3.28 13.89
N THR A 100 0.02 -3.90 12.95
CA THR A 100 -0.25 -3.75 11.51
C THR A 100 -0.16 -5.10 10.80
N MET A 101 -0.98 -5.29 9.76
CA MET A 101 -1.03 -6.52 8.95
C MET A 101 0.09 -6.59 7.91
N ARG A 102 0.90 -5.53 7.78
CA ARG A 102 2.02 -5.51 6.85
C ARG A 102 3.00 -6.62 7.19
N ILE A 103 3.10 -7.61 6.31
CA ILE A 103 4.10 -8.67 6.42
C ILE A 103 5.46 -8.03 6.13
N ARG A 104 6.41 -8.24 7.04
CA ARG A 104 7.77 -7.69 6.91
C ARG A 104 8.39 -8.31 5.67
N THR A 105 8.76 -7.47 4.69
CA THR A 105 9.59 -7.87 3.56
C THR A 105 10.80 -8.62 4.10
N THR A 106 11.12 -9.77 3.50
CA THR A 106 12.30 -10.53 3.90
C THR A 106 13.54 -9.65 3.72
N TRP A 107 14.35 -9.55 4.77
CA TRP A 107 15.67 -8.92 4.69
C TRP A 107 16.54 -9.83 3.82
N ARG A 108 16.95 -9.35 2.66
CA ARG A 108 18.17 -9.81 2.00
C ARG A 108 19.22 -8.71 2.11
#